data_AF-A0A7M3WC28-F1
#
_entry.id   AF-A0A7M3WC28-F1
#
_cell.length_a   1.000
_cell.length_b   1.000
_cell.length_c   1.000
_cell.angle_alpha   90.00
_cell.angle_beta   90.00
_cell.angle_gamma   90.00
#
_symmetry.space_group_name_H-M   'P 1'
#
loop_
_entity.id
_entity.type
_entity.pdbx_description
1 polymer ?
#
loop_
_entity_poly.entity_id
_entity_poly.type
_entity_poly.pdbx_seq_one_letter_code
_entity_poly.pdbx_strand_id
1 'polypeptide(L)'
;MEDPIVVLVGGLADAIGVPEFSLWLSFCWIGALSLGFSFHRGDSPMAAYSAAVGWSLLGLFFYMQSGHFIEIEDPLLVLMTAGALPAGIALGIWEVRNWELQNESLIWLRGAVAWSVIPYYAVYSIPVLNMQFVEMTAHSTEWLLEFCGLGSFEVGEIMVDLPSGVVAASQWDGSRYFLTEPLGDKGFFAPFNYSDGTPVSVSFILACSALQSMIIFVGAIVALRGVSWKRKTRGLLI
;
A
#
# COMPACT_ATOMS: atom_id res chain seq x y z
N MET A 1 15.73 19.80 13.17
CA MET A 1 16.51 19.86 11.93
C MET A 1 15.66 19.20 10.88
N GLU A 2 15.32 19.89 9.80
CA GLU A 2 14.53 19.29 8.71
C GLU A 2 15.38 18.22 8.01
N ASP A 3 14.74 17.11 7.67
CA ASP A 3 15.39 16.00 6.98
C ASP A 3 15.81 16.44 5.56
N PRO A 4 17.11 16.37 5.20
CA PRO A 4 17.59 16.84 3.92
C PRO A 4 17.00 16.08 2.72
N ILE A 5 16.62 14.80 2.91
CA ILE A 5 15.99 13.99 1.87
C ILE A 5 14.56 14.49 1.65
N VAL A 6 13.84 14.79 2.72
CA VAL A 6 12.47 15.31 2.63
C VAL A 6 12.46 16.67 1.93
N VAL A 7 13.35 17.58 2.31
CA VAL A 7 13.49 18.89 1.67
C VAL A 7 13.83 18.76 0.18
N LEU A 8 14.70 17.81 -0.19
CA LEU A 8 15.05 17.58 -1.59
C LEU A 8 13.86 17.06 -2.41
N VAL A 9 13.09 16.12 -1.86
CA VAL A 9 11.90 15.57 -2.52
C VAL A 9 10.80 16.61 -2.64
N GLY A 10 10.58 17.42 -1.61
CA GLY A 10 9.65 18.55 -1.64
C GLY A 10 10.02 19.56 -2.73
N GLY A 11 11.30 19.95 -2.81
CA GLY A 11 11.79 20.84 -3.88
C GLY A 11 11.64 20.26 -5.29
N LEU A 12 11.76 18.92 -5.45
CA LEU A 12 11.47 18.24 -6.71
C LEU A 12 9.98 18.26 -7.07
N ALA A 13 9.11 18.05 -6.08
CA ALA A 13 7.66 18.11 -6.25
C ALA A 13 7.23 19.51 -6.74
N ASP A 14 7.77 20.55 -6.09
CA ASP A 14 7.53 21.96 -6.45
C ASP A 14 8.03 22.27 -7.86
N ALA A 15 9.22 21.79 -8.23
CA ALA A 15 9.80 22.02 -9.56
C ALA A 15 8.99 21.37 -10.70
N ILE A 16 8.34 20.23 -10.42
CA ILE A 16 7.50 19.50 -11.38
C ILE A 16 6.04 20.01 -11.32
N GLY A 17 5.67 20.77 -10.27
CA GLY A 17 4.33 21.30 -10.07
C GLY A 17 3.31 20.24 -9.66
N VAL A 18 3.75 19.18 -8.97
CA VAL A 18 2.89 18.09 -8.49
C VAL A 18 2.81 18.11 -6.96
N PRO A 19 1.66 17.70 -6.37
CA PRO A 19 1.58 17.53 -4.92
C PRO A 19 2.62 16.53 -4.42
N GLU A 20 3.26 16.84 -3.29
CA GLU A 20 4.31 16.00 -2.70
C GLU A 20 3.84 14.55 -2.48
N PHE A 21 2.61 14.37 -1.97
CA PHE A 21 1.99 13.06 -1.82
C PHE A 21 1.91 12.27 -3.13
N SER A 22 1.55 12.93 -4.24
CA SER A 22 1.47 12.28 -5.55
C SER A 22 2.86 11.85 -6.04
N LEU A 23 3.90 12.63 -5.75
CA LEU A 23 5.28 12.28 -6.05
C LEU A 23 5.72 11.05 -5.25
N TRP A 24 5.43 10.99 -3.95
CA TRP A 24 5.76 9.83 -3.12
C TRP A 24 5.08 8.56 -3.64
N LEU A 25 3.78 8.64 -3.94
CA LEU A 25 3.01 7.54 -4.49
C LEU A 25 3.59 7.06 -5.84
N SER A 26 4.11 7.99 -6.66
CA SER A 26 4.80 7.64 -7.90
C SER A 26 6.08 6.82 -7.68
N PHE A 27 6.85 7.11 -6.61
CA PHE A 27 8.03 6.30 -6.27
C PHE A 27 7.63 4.86 -5.92
N CYS A 28 6.53 4.68 -5.19
CA CYS A 28 5.99 3.35 -4.91
C CYS A 28 5.63 2.60 -6.20
N TRP A 29 4.87 3.24 -7.09
CA TRP A 29 4.45 2.65 -8.37
C TRP A 29 5.62 2.31 -9.28
N ILE A 30 6.52 3.26 -9.52
CA ILE A 30 7.70 3.05 -10.38
C ILE A 30 8.59 1.97 -9.77
N GLY A 31 8.78 2.00 -8.46
CA GLY A 31 9.57 1.00 -7.74
C GLY A 31 9.00 -0.41 -7.91
N ALA A 32 7.70 -0.59 -7.66
CA ALA A 32 7.02 -1.87 -7.77
C ALA A 32 6.96 -2.40 -9.21
N LEU A 33 6.69 -1.53 -10.20
CA LEU A 33 6.71 -1.89 -11.62
C LEU A 33 8.11 -2.29 -12.08
N SER A 34 9.15 -1.61 -11.60
CA SER A 34 10.54 -1.96 -11.89
C SER A 34 10.92 -3.32 -11.30
N LEU A 35 10.50 -3.63 -10.07
CA LEU A 35 10.65 -4.97 -9.51
C LEU A 35 9.87 -6.03 -10.30
N GLY A 36 8.65 -5.71 -10.72
CA GLY A 36 7.83 -6.59 -11.56
C GLY A 36 8.49 -6.87 -12.91
N PHE A 37 9.04 -5.85 -13.56
CA PHE A 37 9.79 -6.01 -14.81
C PHE A 37 11.04 -6.86 -14.60
N SER A 38 11.82 -6.58 -13.54
CA SER A 38 12.98 -7.37 -13.17
C SER A 38 12.63 -8.84 -12.92
N PHE A 39 11.52 -9.10 -12.22
CA PHE A 39 11.02 -10.45 -11.97
C PHE A 39 10.69 -11.19 -13.27
N HIS A 40 10.07 -10.56 -14.27
CA HIS A 40 9.75 -11.24 -15.52
C HIS A 40 10.99 -11.46 -16.41
N ARG A 41 11.96 -10.55 -16.34
CA ARG A 41 13.20 -10.64 -17.13
C ARG A 41 14.25 -11.56 -16.49
N GLY A 42 14.06 -11.92 -15.22
CA GLY A 42 14.82 -12.92 -14.47
C GLY A 42 16.29 -12.60 -14.35
N ASP A 43 17.05 -13.22 -15.24
CA ASP A 43 18.47 -13.50 -15.05
C ASP A 43 19.35 -12.52 -15.85
N SER A 44 18.71 -11.64 -16.63
CA SER A 44 19.40 -10.66 -17.44
C SER A 44 20.07 -9.56 -16.59
N PRO A 45 21.19 -8.97 -17.05
CA PRO A 45 21.80 -7.83 -16.37
C PRO A 45 20.83 -6.64 -16.24
N MET A 46 19.97 -6.44 -17.25
CA MET A 46 18.92 -5.42 -17.22
C MET A 46 17.91 -5.64 -16.07
N ALA A 47 17.66 -6.89 -15.68
CA ALA A 47 16.84 -7.21 -14.53
C ALA A 47 17.48 -6.72 -13.23
N ALA A 48 18.79 -6.89 -13.06
CA ALA A 48 19.51 -6.44 -11.86
C ALA A 48 19.49 -4.91 -11.72
N TYR A 49 19.72 -4.16 -12.81
CA TYR A 49 19.61 -2.70 -12.79
C TYR A 49 18.18 -2.23 -12.49
N SER A 50 17.19 -2.86 -13.11
CA SER A 50 15.77 -2.55 -12.84
C SER A 50 15.41 -2.87 -11.38
N ALA A 51 15.90 -3.98 -10.82
CA ALA A 51 15.67 -4.30 -9.42
C ALA A 51 16.32 -3.28 -8.48
N ALA A 52 17.54 -2.82 -8.77
CA ALA A 52 18.20 -1.80 -7.96
C ALA A 52 17.43 -0.48 -7.92
N VAL A 53 16.89 -0.05 -9.06
CA VAL A 53 15.97 1.10 -9.12
C VAL A 53 14.71 0.82 -8.30
N GLY A 54 14.15 -0.38 -8.45
CA GLY A 54 12.95 -0.82 -7.73
C GLY A 54 13.10 -0.76 -6.21
N TRP A 55 14.16 -1.38 -5.68
CA TRP A 55 14.46 -1.41 -4.24
C TRP A 55 14.75 -0.02 -3.68
N SER A 56 15.48 0.81 -4.43
CA SER A 56 15.82 2.16 -3.98
C SER A 56 14.59 3.06 -3.92
N LEU A 57 13.71 3.01 -4.93
CA LEU A 57 12.49 3.81 -4.97
C LEU A 57 11.46 3.37 -3.94
N LEU A 58 11.28 2.06 -3.75
CA LEU A 58 10.42 1.56 -2.66
C LEU A 58 10.99 1.91 -1.29
N GLY A 59 12.31 1.79 -1.11
CA GLY A 59 12.98 2.20 0.12
C GLY A 59 12.79 3.69 0.40
N LEU A 60 12.91 4.54 -0.62
CA LEU A 60 12.65 5.98 -0.51
C LEU A 60 11.19 6.26 -0.15
N PHE A 61 10.24 5.60 -0.81
CA PHE A 61 8.82 5.74 -0.50
C PHE A 61 8.50 5.43 0.97
N PHE A 62 9.04 4.33 1.52
CA PHE A 62 8.85 4.00 2.93
C PHE A 62 9.58 4.97 3.86
N TYR A 63 10.77 5.43 3.48
CA TYR A 63 11.51 6.43 4.24
C TYR A 63 10.72 7.74 4.40
N MET A 64 10.02 8.20 3.36
CA MET A 64 9.19 9.40 3.42
C MET A 64 8.06 9.31 4.47
N GLN A 65 7.63 8.10 4.84
CA GLN A 65 6.61 7.89 5.88
C GLN A 65 7.18 7.96 7.31
N SER A 66 8.50 7.94 7.49
CA SER A 66 9.13 7.94 8.81
C SER A 66 8.73 9.17 9.65
N GLY A 67 8.54 10.33 9.03
CA GLY A 67 8.11 11.56 9.72
C GLY A 67 6.78 11.39 10.46
N HIS A 68 5.79 10.80 9.79
CA HIS A 68 4.49 10.48 10.40
C HIS A 68 4.64 9.55 11.62
N PHE A 69 5.50 8.52 11.51
CA PHE A 69 5.74 7.60 12.63
C PHE A 69 6.48 8.22 13.81
N ILE A 70 7.27 9.27 13.57
CA ILE A 70 7.87 10.07 14.65
C ILE A 70 6.79 10.85 15.38
N GLU A 71 5.83 11.45 14.66
CA GLU A 71 4.75 12.25 15.22
C GLU A 71 3.82 11.42 16.12
N ILE A 72 3.54 10.16 15.75
CA ILE A 72 2.72 9.25 16.56
C ILE A 72 3.52 8.44 17.60
N GLU A 73 4.79 8.78 17.80
CA GLU A 73 5.69 8.17 18.78
C GLU A 73 5.83 6.63 18.66
N ASP A 74 5.85 6.09 17.43
CA ASP A 74 6.05 4.65 17.17
C ASP A 74 7.53 4.34 16.82
N PRO A 75 8.38 3.99 17.80
CA PRO A 75 9.81 3.78 17.55
C PRO A 75 10.11 2.59 16.63
N LEU A 76 9.23 1.59 16.58
CA LEU A 76 9.44 0.39 15.77
C LEU A 76 9.22 0.74 14.30
N LEU A 77 8.12 1.41 13.98
CA LEU A 77 7.82 1.81 12.61
C LEU A 77 8.79 2.88 12.11
N VAL A 78 9.25 3.80 12.97
CA VAL A 78 10.34 4.72 12.63
C VAL A 78 11.59 3.96 12.21
N LEU A 79 12.04 2.97 12.99
CA LEU A 79 13.22 2.19 12.66
C LEU A 79 13.05 1.42 11.34
N MET A 80 11.89 0.80 11.13
CA MET A 80 11.61 0.00 9.92
C MET A 80 11.54 0.88 8.67
N THR A 81 10.84 2.03 8.75
CA THR A 81 10.68 2.96 7.62
C THR A 81 11.97 3.70 7.30
N ALA A 82 12.67 4.22 8.30
CA ALA A 82 13.96 4.89 8.10
C ALA A 82 15.03 3.91 7.60
N GLY A 83 15.00 2.65 8.05
CA GLY A 83 15.90 1.59 7.58
C GLY A 83 15.60 1.09 6.17
N ALA A 84 14.41 1.34 5.63
CA ALA A 84 13.99 0.83 4.32
C ALA A 84 14.84 1.39 3.17
N LEU A 85 15.17 2.68 3.20
CA LEU A 85 16.01 3.31 2.18
C LEU A 85 17.45 2.74 2.12
N PRO A 86 18.24 2.75 3.22
CA PRO A 86 19.58 2.18 3.18
C PRO A 86 19.57 0.68 2.86
N ALA A 87 18.59 -0.07 3.37
CA ALA A 87 18.44 -1.49 3.02
C ALA A 87 18.13 -1.70 1.53
N GLY A 88 17.22 -0.90 0.96
CA GLY A 88 16.86 -0.95 -0.46
C GLY A 88 18.06 -0.61 -1.37
N ILE A 89 18.83 0.42 -1.04
CA ILE A 89 20.06 0.79 -1.76
C ILE A 89 21.10 -0.32 -1.65
N ALA A 90 21.34 -0.86 -0.44
CA ALA A 90 22.31 -1.92 -0.23
C ALA A 90 21.95 -3.19 -1.02
N LEU A 91 20.68 -3.58 -1.03
CA LEU A 91 20.17 -4.71 -1.80
C LEU A 91 20.31 -4.46 -3.31
N GLY A 92 20.00 -3.26 -3.79
CA GLY A 92 20.18 -2.88 -5.18
C GLY A 92 21.64 -2.94 -5.63
N ILE A 93 22.58 -2.40 -4.84
CA ILE A 93 24.02 -2.48 -5.12
C ILE A 93 24.48 -3.93 -5.14
N TRP A 94 24.01 -4.74 -4.18
CA TRP A 94 24.35 -6.16 -4.11
C TRP A 94 23.87 -6.88 -5.36
N GLU A 95 22.63 -6.67 -5.80
CA GLU A 95 22.08 -7.33 -6.99
C GLU A 95 22.80 -6.94 -8.28
N VAL A 96 23.20 -5.68 -8.45
CA VAL A 96 23.96 -5.23 -9.62
C VAL A 96 25.37 -5.83 -9.64
N ARG A 97 26.03 -5.91 -8.49
CA ARG A 97 27.39 -6.49 -8.40
C ARG A 97 27.40 -8.00 -8.58
N ASN A 98 26.33 -8.67 -8.14
CA ASN A 98 26.22 -10.12 -8.09
C ASN A 98 25.21 -10.66 -9.11
N TRP A 99 25.00 -9.96 -10.23
CA TRP A 99 23.97 -10.32 -11.22
C TRP A 99 24.18 -11.73 -11.81
N GLU A 100 25.42 -12.23 -11.84
CA GLU A 100 25.77 -13.56 -12.33
C GLU A 100 25.39 -14.70 -11.36
N LEU A 101 25.15 -14.40 -10.08
CA LEU A 101 24.90 -15.42 -9.04
C LEU A 101 23.49 -16.04 -9.11
N GLN A 102 22.63 -15.59 -10.05
CA GLN A 102 21.32 -16.16 -10.40
C GLN A 102 20.53 -16.75 -9.21
N ASN A 103 20.43 -15.99 -8.12
CA ASN A 103 19.81 -16.47 -6.89
C ASN A 103 18.29 -16.49 -7.03
N GLU A 104 17.72 -17.69 -7.13
CA GLU A 104 16.26 -17.89 -7.28
C GLU A 104 15.46 -17.21 -6.16
N SER A 105 15.97 -17.19 -4.92
CA SER A 105 15.28 -16.57 -3.79
C SER A 105 15.11 -15.06 -3.95
N LEU A 106 16.10 -14.40 -4.56
CA LEU A 106 16.01 -12.96 -4.80
C LEU A 106 15.08 -12.64 -5.97
N ILE A 107 15.11 -13.48 -7.00
CA ILE A 107 14.16 -13.31 -8.09
C ILE A 107 12.73 -13.52 -7.58
N TRP A 108 12.51 -14.54 -6.74
CA TRP A 108 11.24 -14.72 -6.04
C TRP A 108 10.89 -13.49 -5.19
N LEU A 109 11.83 -12.93 -4.41
CA LEU A 109 11.59 -11.75 -3.57
C LEU A 109 11.15 -10.53 -4.40
N ARG A 110 11.79 -10.26 -5.55
CA ARG A 110 11.38 -9.20 -6.48
C ARG A 110 9.91 -9.37 -6.89
N GLY A 111 9.55 -10.59 -7.28
CA GLY A 111 8.19 -10.93 -7.68
C GLY A 111 7.20 -10.83 -6.52
N ALA A 112 7.56 -11.34 -5.35
CA ALA A 112 6.71 -11.37 -4.17
C ALA A 112 6.36 -9.94 -3.73
N VAL A 113 7.36 -9.06 -3.68
CA VAL A 113 7.15 -7.64 -3.36
C VAL A 113 6.33 -6.95 -4.45
N ALA A 114 6.69 -7.10 -5.74
CA ALA A 114 5.96 -6.45 -6.83
C ALA A 114 4.47 -6.85 -6.85
N TRP A 115 4.19 -8.15 -6.76
CA TRP A 115 2.82 -8.68 -6.76
C TRP A 115 2.07 -8.46 -5.45
N SER A 116 2.75 -8.05 -4.38
CA SER A 116 2.08 -7.58 -3.16
C SER A 116 1.78 -6.08 -3.24
N VAL A 117 2.76 -5.27 -3.65
CA VAL A 117 2.62 -3.81 -3.65
C VAL A 117 1.65 -3.35 -4.73
N ILE A 118 1.75 -3.88 -5.96
CA ILE A 118 0.94 -3.42 -7.09
C ILE A 118 -0.57 -3.55 -6.83
N PRO A 119 -1.12 -4.70 -6.41
CA PRO A 119 -2.56 -4.82 -6.19
C PRO A 119 -3.04 -3.97 -5.01
N TYR A 120 -2.25 -3.89 -3.93
CA TYR A 120 -2.58 -3.09 -2.77
C TYR A 120 -2.68 -1.60 -3.16
N TYR A 121 -1.63 -1.08 -3.80
CA TYR A 121 -1.61 0.32 -4.19
C TYR A 121 -2.59 0.61 -5.33
N ALA A 122 -2.94 -0.36 -6.18
CA ALA A 122 -4.03 -0.19 -7.14
C ALA A 122 -5.36 0.12 -6.43
N VAL A 123 -5.70 -0.66 -5.39
CA VAL A 123 -6.92 -0.43 -4.61
C VAL A 123 -6.83 0.87 -3.81
N TYR A 124 -5.68 1.12 -3.18
CA TYR A 124 -5.47 2.33 -2.39
C TYR A 124 -5.54 3.61 -3.24
N SER A 125 -4.92 3.63 -4.42
CA SER A 125 -4.84 4.79 -5.32
C SER A 125 -6.13 5.08 -6.10
N ILE A 126 -7.08 4.15 -6.13
CA ILE A 126 -8.37 4.31 -6.81
C ILE A 126 -9.47 4.45 -5.74
N PRO A 127 -9.90 5.67 -5.39
CA PRO A 127 -10.85 5.91 -4.31
C PRO A 127 -12.13 5.09 -4.39
N VAL A 128 -12.71 4.91 -5.59
CA VAL A 128 -13.91 4.06 -5.75
C VAL A 128 -13.67 2.62 -5.31
N LEU A 129 -12.52 2.03 -5.66
CA LEU A 129 -12.19 0.67 -5.22
C LEU A 129 -11.95 0.63 -3.71
N ASN A 130 -11.21 1.61 -3.19
CA ASN A 130 -10.93 1.73 -1.76
C ASN A 130 -12.24 1.77 -0.94
N MET A 131 -13.15 2.68 -1.29
CA MET A 131 -14.46 2.82 -0.64
C MET A 131 -15.27 1.52 -0.73
N GLN A 132 -15.29 0.85 -1.88
CA GLN A 132 -16.02 -0.43 -2.05
C GLN A 132 -15.47 -1.54 -1.15
N PHE A 133 -14.15 -1.65 -0.99
CA PHE A 133 -13.56 -2.63 -0.07
C PHE A 133 -13.91 -2.33 1.39
N VAL A 134 -13.95 -1.04 1.76
CA VAL A 134 -14.38 -0.60 3.09
C VAL A 134 -15.85 -0.94 3.33
N GLU A 135 -16.74 -0.57 2.41
CA GLU A 135 -18.19 -0.86 2.49
C GLU A 135 -18.45 -2.37 2.57
N MET A 136 -17.81 -3.17 1.73
CA MET A 136 -17.94 -4.62 1.75
C MET A 136 -17.53 -5.22 3.10
N THR A 137 -16.46 -4.69 3.70
CA THR A 137 -16.00 -5.14 5.02
C THR A 137 -17.00 -4.73 6.12
N ALA A 138 -17.52 -3.51 6.05
CA ALA A 138 -18.51 -3.02 6.99
C ALA A 138 -19.81 -3.85 6.92
N HIS A 139 -20.37 -4.05 5.72
CA HIS A 139 -21.60 -4.82 5.52
C HIS A 139 -21.44 -6.31 5.82
N SER A 140 -20.29 -6.92 5.51
CA SER A 140 -20.04 -8.32 5.90
C SER A 140 -19.97 -8.48 7.42
N THR A 141 -19.46 -7.47 8.13
CA THR A 141 -19.41 -7.47 9.60
C THR A 141 -20.80 -7.25 10.19
N GLU A 142 -21.59 -6.31 9.67
CA GLU A 142 -22.99 -6.09 10.02
C GLU A 142 -23.79 -7.40 9.87
N TRP A 143 -23.71 -8.03 8.70
CA TRP A 143 -24.39 -9.29 8.41
C TRP A 143 -24.00 -10.41 9.38
N LEU A 144 -22.71 -10.51 9.74
CA LEU A 144 -22.25 -11.52 10.70
C LEU A 144 -22.75 -11.23 12.13
N LEU A 145 -22.80 -9.96 12.53
CA LEU A 145 -23.32 -9.55 13.84
C LEU A 145 -24.82 -9.84 13.95
N GLU A 146 -25.58 -9.56 12.89
CA GLU A 146 -26.99 -9.96 12.78
C GLU A 146 -27.15 -11.48 12.90
N PHE A 147 -26.35 -12.25 12.15
CA PHE A 147 -26.36 -13.70 12.21
C PHE A 147 -26.07 -14.25 13.62
N CYS A 148 -25.17 -13.60 14.36
CA CYS A 148 -24.84 -13.95 15.75
C CYS A 148 -25.92 -13.54 16.77
N GLY A 149 -26.99 -12.86 16.33
CA GLY A 149 -28.06 -12.37 17.22
C GLY A 149 -27.68 -11.10 18.01
N LEU A 150 -26.58 -10.43 17.62
CA LEU A 150 -26.16 -9.13 18.15
C LEU A 150 -26.76 -7.97 17.32
N GLY A 151 -27.77 -8.26 16.50
CA GLY A 151 -28.39 -7.31 15.57
C GLY A 151 -28.90 -6.05 16.27
N SER A 152 -28.29 -4.93 15.91
CA SER A 152 -28.69 -3.57 16.28
C SER A 152 -27.75 -2.54 15.65
N PHE A 153 -27.06 -2.89 14.56
CA PHE A 153 -26.01 -2.07 13.97
C PHE A 153 -26.35 -1.78 12.51
N GLU A 154 -26.09 -0.56 12.07
CA GLU A 154 -26.25 -0.12 10.69
C GLU A 154 -24.96 0.53 10.19
N VAL A 155 -24.57 0.21 8.96
CA VAL A 155 -23.44 0.87 8.28
C VAL A 155 -23.84 2.28 7.87
N GLY A 156 -23.13 3.30 8.36
CA GLY A 156 -23.32 4.69 7.99
C GLY A 156 -22.71 5.04 6.63
N GLU A 157 -23.01 6.24 6.13
CA GLU A 157 -22.44 6.76 4.87
C GLU A 157 -20.91 6.78 4.93
N ILE A 158 -20.24 6.44 3.82
CA ILE A 158 -18.79 6.54 3.71
C ILE A 158 -18.37 7.99 3.91
N MET A 159 -17.35 8.17 4.74
CA MET A 159 -16.72 9.44 5.05
C MET A 159 -15.28 9.45 4.51
N VAL A 160 -14.79 10.65 4.21
CA VAL A 160 -13.42 10.91 3.77
C VAL A 160 -12.75 11.75 4.86
N ASP A 161 -11.72 11.19 5.47
CA ASP A 161 -10.85 11.89 6.40
C ASP A 161 -9.78 12.65 5.60
N LEU A 162 -9.86 13.98 5.63
CA LEU A 162 -8.88 14.87 5.01
C LEU A 162 -8.11 15.59 6.12
N PRO A 163 -6.88 16.08 5.86
CA PRO A 163 -6.15 16.91 6.82
C PRO A 163 -6.91 18.17 7.27
N SER A 164 -7.87 18.66 6.45
CA SER A 164 -8.74 19.81 6.74
C SER A 164 -10.00 19.45 7.54
N GLY A 165 -10.30 18.16 7.71
CA GLY A 165 -11.48 17.66 8.43
C GLY A 165 -12.17 16.49 7.72
N VAL A 166 -13.20 15.96 8.36
CA VAL A 166 -13.98 14.84 7.87
C VAL A 166 -15.17 15.33 7.05
N VAL A 167 -15.34 14.81 5.84
CA VAL A 167 -16.47 15.12 4.95
C VAL A 167 -17.17 13.85 4.48
N ALA A 168 -18.46 13.93 4.15
CA ALA A 168 -19.16 12.80 3.54
C ALA A 168 -18.58 12.52 2.15
N ALA A 169 -18.48 11.24 1.78
CA ALA A 169 -17.98 10.87 0.46
C ALA A 169 -18.85 11.45 -0.65
N SER A 170 -20.15 11.66 -0.47
CA SER A 170 -21.00 12.35 -1.46
C SER A 170 -20.64 13.82 -1.68
N GLN A 171 -20.06 14.48 -0.67
CA GLN A 171 -19.70 15.91 -0.66
C GLN A 171 -18.23 16.16 -1.00
N TRP A 172 -17.42 15.10 -1.10
CA TRP A 172 -16.01 15.20 -1.45
C TRP A 172 -15.82 15.54 -2.94
N ASP A 173 -15.13 16.65 -3.20
CA ASP A 173 -14.85 17.18 -4.55
C ASP A 173 -13.60 16.57 -5.21
N GLY A 174 -12.91 15.67 -4.50
CA GLY A 174 -11.72 15.01 -5.02
C GLY A 174 -12.02 13.99 -6.13
N SER A 175 -10.95 13.63 -6.85
CA SER A 175 -11.03 12.67 -7.95
C SER A 175 -11.40 11.28 -7.44
N ARG A 176 -12.43 10.67 -8.04
CA ARG A 176 -12.92 9.33 -7.69
C ARG A 176 -12.05 8.19 -8.22
N TYR A 177 -11.25 8.48 -9.24
CA TYR A 177 -10.49 7.46 -9.98
C TYR A 177 -8.99 7.48 -9.68
N PHE A 178 -8.46 8.62 -9.26
CA PHE A 178 -7.05 8.79 -8.92
C PHE A 178 -6.92 9.65 -7.67
N LEU A 179 -6.31 9.11 -6.63
CA LEU A 179 -6.04 9.83 -5.40
C LEU A 179 -4.90 10.84 -5.63
N THR A 180 -5.25 12.13 -5.64
CA THR A 180 -4.31 13.25 -5.88
C THR A 180 -3.99 14.06 -4.63
N GLU A 181 -4.80 13.91 -3.59
CA GLU A 181 -4.68 14.63 -2.33
C GLU A 181 -4.33 13.69 -1.18
N PRO A 182 -3.61 14.17 -0.16
CA PRO A 182 -3.32 13.37 1.02
C PRO A 182 -4.61 13.09 1.80
N LEU A 183 -4.72 11.86 2.29
CA LEU A 183 -5.76 11.45 3.21
C LEU A 183 -5.29 11.60 4.65
N GLY A 184 -6.22 11.85 5.58
CA GLY A 184 -5.98 11.74 7.01
C GLY A 184 -5.78 10.28 7.45
N ASP A 185 -5.58 10.06 8.75
CA ASP A 185 -5.21 8.76 9.33
C ASP A 185 -6.19 7.64 8.98
N LYS A 186 -7.49 7.96 8.89
CA LYS A 186 -8.53 6.98 8.54
C LYS A 186 -8.74 6.82 7.04
N GLY A 187 -8.36 7.83 6.25
CA GLY A 187 -8.68 7.95 4.84
C GLY A 187 -10.17 7.75 4.54
N PHE A 188 -10.50 6.79 3.68
CA PHE A 188 -11.90 6.42 3.44
C PHE A 188 -12.38 5.47 4.54
N PHE A 189 -13.48 5.81 5.21
CA PHE A 189 -14.00 5.00 6.29
C PHE A 189 -15.53 4.94 6.35
N ALA A 190 -16.07 3.81 6.82
CA ALA A 190 -17.49 3.63 7.09
C ALA A 190 -17.73 3.62 8.62
N PRO A 191 -18.49 4.57 9.19
CA PRO A 191 -18.86 4.52 10.60
C PRO A 191 -19.94 3.46 10.84
N PHE A 192 -19.91 2.82 12.01
CA PHE A 192 -21.04 2.02 12.49
C PHE A 192 -21.94 2.87 13.37
N ASN A 193 -23.25 2.72 13.20
CA ASN A 193 -24.25 3.31 14.08
C ASN A 193 -25.09 2.18 14.69
N TYR A 194 -25.71 2.45 15.83
CA TYR A 194 -26.79 1.60 16.30
C TYR A 194 -28.04 1.84 15.43
N SER A 195 -28.95 0.87 15.42
CA SER A 195 -30.23 0.95 14.69
C SER A 195 -31.17 2.06 15.18
N ASP A 196 -30.86 2.69 16.32
CA ASP A 196 -31.55 3.88 16.83
C ASP A 196 -30.91 5.20 16.35
N GLY A 197 -29.88 5.10 15.50
CA GLY A 197 -29.13 6.23 14.97
C GLY A 197 -28.04 6.76 15.91
N THR A 198 -27.83 6.14 17.08
CA THR A 198 -26.74 6.56 17.97
C THR A 198 -25.39 6.09 17.42
N PRO A 199 -24.37 6.98 17.38
CA PRO A 199 -23.09 6.63 16.79
C PRO A 199 -22.34 5.60 17.64
N VAL A 200 -21.83 4.56 17.01
CA VAL A 200 -20.88 3.62 17.62
C VAL A 200 -19.48 4.17 17.35
N SER A 201 -18.60 4.12 18.34
CA SER A 201 -17.20 4.57 18.19
C SER A 201 -16.33 3.63 17.34
N VAL A 202 -16.94 2.85 16.43
CA VAL A 202 -16.26 1.88 15.55
C VAL A 202 -16.39 2.38 14.12
N SER A 203 -15.28 2.36 13.39
CA SER A 203 -15.25 2.73 11.98
C SER A 203 -14.39 1.73 11.22
N PHE A 204 -14.84 1.37 10.02
CA PHE A 204 -14.16 0.46 9.13
C PHE A 204 -13.27 1.27 8.20
N ILE A 205 -12.01 0.90 8.10
CA ILE A 205 -11.02 1.49 7.19
C ILE A 205 -10.50 0.41 6.25
N LEU A 206 -9.72 0.79 5.22
CA LEU A 206 -9.18 -0.19 4.27
C LEU A 206 -8.37 -1.31 4.96
N ALA A 207 -7.65 -1.00 6.03
CA ALA A 207 -6.91 -2.00 6.80
C ALA A 207 -7.80 -3.11 7.40
N CYS A 208 -9.08 -2.82 7.67
CA CYS A 208 -10.05 -3.79 8.18
C CYS A 208 -10.44 -4.86 7.15
N SER A 209 -10.23 -4.61 5.85
CA SER A 209 -10.59 -5.55 4.77
C SER A 209 -9.70 -6.79 4.69
N ALA A 210 -8.70 -6.92 5.57
CA ALA A 210 -7.65 -7.93 5.52
C ALA A 210 -6.83 -7.96 4.21
N LEU A 211 -7.04 -6.98 3.33
CA LEU A 211 -6.43 -6.91 2.02
C LEU A 211 -4.89 -6.81 2.11
N GLN A 212 -4.37 -6.13 3.13
CA GLN A 212 -2.91 -6.03 3.37
C GLN A 212 -2.25 -7.40 3.61
N SER A 213 -2.85 -8.26 4.44
CA SER A 213 -2.25 -9.58 4.76
C SER A 213 -2.44 -10.57 3.61
N MET A 214 -3.63 -10.61 3.00
CA MET A 214 -3.93 -11.52 1.89
C MET A 214 -3.03 -11.25 0.68
N ILE A 215 -2.78 -9.99 0.35
CA ILE A 215 -1.99 -9.63 -0.82
C ILE A 215 -0.51 -10.04 -0.68
N ILE A 216 0.04 -10.07 0.53
CA ILE A 216 1.39 -10.60 0.78
C ILE A 216 1.45 -12.10 0.44
N PHE A 217 0.44 -12.87 0.85
CA PHE A 217 0.34 -14.29 0.49
C PHE A 217 0.14 -14.48 -1.02
N VAL A 218 -0.71 -13.68 -1.65
CA VAL A 218 -0.93 -13.68 -3.10
C VAL A 218 0.39 -13.42 -3.81
N GLY A 219 1.13 -12.38 -3.41
CA GLY A 219 2.42 -12.04 -4.01
C GLY A 219 3.43 -13.17 -3.89
N ALA A 220 3.56 -13.76 -2.70
CA ALA A 220 4.44 -14.90 -2.44
C ALA A 220 4.14 -16.11 -3.35
N ILE A 221 2.86 -16.47 -3.49
CA ILE A 221 2.41 -17.63 -4.31
C ILE A 221 2.57 -17.34 -5.80
N VAL A 222 2.18 -16.14 -6.25
CA VAL A 222 2.27 -15.73 -7.66
C VAL A 222 3.74 -15.70 -8.12
N ALA A 223 4.66 -15.29 -7.26
CA ALA A 223 6.08 -15.21 -7.55
C ALA A 223 6.80 -16.56 -7.69
N LEU A 224 6.18 -17.69 -7.30
CA LEU A 224 6.80 -19.01 -7.40
C LEU A 224 7.08 -19.38 -8.87
N ARG A 225 8.37 -19.47 -9.24
CA ARG A 225 8.81 -19.97 -10.54
C ARG A 225 8.75 -21.51 -10.54
N GLY A 226 8.47 -22.10 -11.70
CA GLY A 226 8.36 -23.57 -11.85
C GLY A 226 7.05 -24.21 -11.37
N VAL A 227 6.14 -23.44 -10.77
CA VAL A 227 4.81 -23.93 -10.35
C VAL A 227 3.75 -23.57 -11.39
N SER A 228 3.02 -24.57 -11.89
CA SER A 228 1.91 -24.35 -12.84
C SER A 228 0.81 -23.45 -12.25
N TRP A 229 0.18 -22.61 -13.08
CA TRP A 229 -0.94 -21.76 -12.67
C TRP A 229 -2.11 -22.51 -12.02
N LYS A 230 -2.35 -23.77 -12.40
CA LYS A 230 -3.35 -24.63 -11.76
C LYS A 230 -3.04 -24.91 -10.28
N ARG A 231 -1.76 -25.01 -9.90
CA ARG A 231 -1.36 -25.18 -8.50
C ARG A 231 -1.40 -23.86 -7.73
N LYS A 232 -0.98 -22.76 -8.37
CA LYS A 232 -1.05 -21.42 -7.78
C LYS A 232 -2.49 -21.04 -7.44
N THR A 233 -3.40 -21.17 -8.39
CA THR A 233 -4.84 -20.92 -8.19
C THR A 233 -5.43 -21.77 -7.08
N ARG A 234 -5.09 -23.07 -7.03
CA ARG A 234 -5.51 -23.93 -5.90
C ARG A 234 -4.97 -23.46 -4.56
N GLY A 235 -3.72 -22.98 -4.50
CA GLY A 235 -3.14 -22.44 -3.27
C GLY A 235 -3.74 -21.11 -2.83
N LEU A 236 -4.33 -20.34 -3.76
CA LEU A 236 -5.04 -19.09 -3.45
C LEU A 236 -6.50 -19.31 -3.02
N LEU A 237 -7.05 -20.51 -3.24
CA LEU A 237 -8.44 -20.86 -2.91
C LEU A 237 -8.58 -21.62 -1.58
N ILE A 238 -7.45 -21.94 -0.92
CA ILE A 238 -7.39 -22.60 0.39
C ILE A 238 -7.10 -21.50 1.42
#